data_AF-A0A938R4J1-F1
#
_entry.id   AF-A0A938R4J1-F1
#
_cell.length_a   1.000
_cell.length_b   1.000
_cell.length_c   1.000
_cell.angle_alpha   90.00
_cell.angle_beta   90.00
_cell.angle_gamma   90.00
#
_symmetry.space_group_name_H-M   'P 1'
#
loop_
_entity.id
_entity.type
_entity.pdbx_description
1 polymer ?
#
loop_
_entity_poly.entity_id
_entity_poly.type
_entity_poly.pdbx_seq_one_letter_code
_entity_poly.pdbx_strand_id
1 'polypeptide(L)'
;MFPFQIEKIYLDVQAEKDWVTETVLKALPEVPVYRTEDKGSLIKQSLSKLDPIGTGKKNLLITRFYGRRLKPCPGTSRHICCG
;
A
#
# COMPACT_ATOMS: atom_id res chain seq x y z
N MET A 1 -16.45 17.26 -2.71
CA MET A 1 -15.69 16.01 -2.53
C MET A 1 -14.48 16.35 -1.69
N PHE A 2 -14.40 15.87 -0.45
CA PHE A 2 -13.22 16.14 0.39
C PHE A 2 -12.00 15.42 -0.19
N PRO A 3 -10.82 16.05 -0.21
CA PRO A 3 -9.61 15.38 -0.67
C PRO A 3 -9.34 14.16 0.22
N PHE A 4 -9.08 13.03 -0.42
CA PHE A 4 -8.66 11.82 0.27
C PHE A 4 -7.31 12.07 0.98
N GLN A 5 -7.28 11.87 2.30
CA GLN A 5 -6.11 12.16 3.13
C GLN A 5 -5.49 10.85 3.65
N ILE A 6 -4.20 10.68 3.40
CA ILE A 6 -3.41 9.60 4.02
C ILE A 6 -3.10 10.01 5.45
N GLU A 7 -3.42 9.15 6.42
CA GLU A 7 -3.19 9.37 7.84
C GLU A 7 -1.90 8.71 8.34
N LYS A 8 -1.42 7.68 7.62
CA LYS A 8 -0.28 6.88 8.06
C LYS A 8 0.43 6.18 6.90
N ILE A 9 1.75 6.13 6.97
CA ILE A 9 2.59 5.33 6.06
C ILE A 9 3.23 4.19 6.85
N TYR A 10 3.11 2.97 6.33
CA TYR A 10 3.94 1.84 6.72
C TYR A 10 5.03 1.66 5.66
N LEU A 11 6.28 1.58 6.08
CA LEU A 11 7.43 1.39 5.22
C LEU A 11 8.08 0.05 5.50
N ASP A 12 8.05 -0.83 4.52
CA ASP A 12 8.85 -2.05 4.53
C ASP A 12 10.34 -1.67 4.53
N VAL A 13 11.11 -2.20 5.48
CA VAL A 13 12.55 -1.94 5.59
C VAL A 13 13.29 -2.26 4.28
N GLN A 14 12.80 -3.23 3.51
CA GLN A 14 13.39 -3.60 2.24
C GLN A 14 13.20 -2.53 1.16
N ALA A 15 12.18 -1.67 1.28
CA ALA A 15 11.88 -0.60 0.32
C ALA A 15 12.48 0.75 0.72
N GLU A 16 13.13 0.88 1.89
CA GLU A 16 13.56 2.17 2.46
C GLU A 16 14.50 2.96 1.54
N LYS A 17 15.36 2.27 0.79
CA LYS A 17 16.35 2.88 -0.13
C LYS A 17 15.87 3.04 -1.56
N ASP A 18 14.61 2.73 -1.85
CA ASP A 18 14.09 2.82 -3.22
C ASP A 18 13.72 4.28 -3.55
N TRP A 19 14.05 4.73 -4.78
CA TRP A 19 13.77 6.09 -5.22
C TRP A 19 12.28 6.48 -5.13
N VAL A 20 11.39 5.49 -5.31
CA VAL A 20 9.93 5.67 -5.17
C VAL A 20 9.59 6.02 -3.73
N THR A 21 10.20 5.34 -2.76
CA THR A 21 10.02 5.62 -1.33
C THR A 21 10.41 7.06 -1.03
N GLU A 22 11.60 7.49 -1.45
CA GLU A 22 12.03 8.88 -1.25
C GLU A 22 11.06 9.89 -1.86
N THR A 23 10.56 9.60 -3.07
CA THR A 23 9.61 10.48 -3.78
C THR A 23 8.30 10.61 -3.00
N VAL A 24 7.76 9.49 -2.51
CA VAL A 24 6.50 9.48 -1.74
C VAL A 24 6.68 10.21 -0.40
N LEU A 25 7.78 9.97 0.32
CA LEU A 25 8.05 10.61 1.60
C LEU A 25 8.25 12.12 1.47
N LYS A 26 8.91 12.58 0.39
CA LYS A 26 9.04 14.02 0.08
C LYS A 26 7.68 14.67 -0.25
N ALA A 27 6.77 13.94 -0.88
CA ALA A 27 5.44 14.42 -1.22
C ALA A 27 4.47 14.44 -0.02
N LEU A 28 4.73 13.65 1.02
CA LEU A 28 3.90 13.50 2.22
C LEU A 28 4.71 13.71 3.51
N PRO A 29 5.37 14.88 3.69
CA PRO A 29 6.32 15.10 4.79
C PRO A 29 5.66 15.09 6.18
N GLU A 30 4.37 15.41 6.25
CA GLU A 30 3.64 15.51 7.53
C GLU A 30 3.00 14.19 7.96
N VAL A 31 3.02 13.17 7.10
CA VAL A 31 2.38 11.89 7.40
C VAL A 31 3.34 11.01 8.18
N PRO A 32 2.94 10.47 9.36
CA PRO A 32 3.81 9.64 10.17
C PRO A 32 4.16 8.32 9.48
N VAL A 33 5.44 7.93 9.58
CA VAL A 33 6.02 6.73 8.95
C VAL A 33 6.37 5.68 10.00
N TYR A 34 5.86 4.47 9.83
CA TYR A 34 6.14 3.32 10.70
C TYR A 34 6.87 2.24 9.91
N ARG A 35 8.05 1.85 10.37
CA ARG A 35 8.84 0.79 9.72
C ARG A 35 8.27 -0.59 10.07
N THR A 36 8.29 -1.50 9.11
CA THR A 36 7.86 -2.88 9.29
C THR A 36 8.80 -3.85 8.57
N GLU A 37 9.10 -4.98 9.19
CA GLU A 37 9.87 -6.07 8.58
C GLU A 37 8.97 -7.17 8.01
N ASP A 38 7.73 -7.25 8.51
CA ASP A 38 6.76 -8.27 8.13
C ASP A 38 5.40 -7.67 7.77
N LYS A 39 5.19 -7.50 6.46
CA LYS A 39 3.91 -7.09 5.89
C LYS A 39 2.76 -8.05 6.24
N GLY A 40 3.03 -9.34 6.42
CA GLY A 40 2.02 -10.34 6.72
C GLY A 40 1.40 -10.10 8.09
N SER A 41 2.24 -9.88 9.11
CA SER A 41 1.79 -9.48 10.45
C SER A 41 1.05 -8.14 10.45
N LEU A 42 1.54 -7.14 9.69
CA LEU A 42 0.87 -5.84 9.56
C LEU A 42 -0.55 -5.98 9.00
N ILE A 43 -0.72 -6.78 7.94
CA ILE A 43 -2.04 -7.03 7.34
C ILE A 43 -2.95 -7.76 8.33
N LYS A 44 -2.47 -8.79 9.02
CA LYS A 44 -3.26 -9.50 10.05
C LYS A 44 -3.75 -8.56 11.14
N GLN A 45 -2.87 -7.72 11.69
CA GLN A 45 -3.22 -6.72 12.69
C GLN A 45 -4.26 -5.71 12.16
N SER A 46 -4.14 -5.31 10.90
CA SER A 46 -5.08 -4.38 10.27
C SER A 46 -6.48 -5.00 10.10
N LEU A 47 -6.54 -6.29 9.76
CA LEU A 47 -7.79 -7.05 9.64
C LEU A 47 -8.49 -7.28 10.98
N SER A 48 -7.76 -7.24 12.10
CA SER A 48 -8.32 -7.38 13.45
C SER A 48 -8.92 -6.08 14.03
N LYS A 49 -8.89 -4.96 13.28
CA LYS A 49 -9.48 -3.69 13.74
C LYS A 49 -11.01 -3.71 13.66
N LEU A 50 -11.66 -2.81 14.40
CA LEU A 50 -13.12 -2.63 14.38
C LEU A 50 -13.64 -2.26 12.98
N ASP A 51 -12.92 -1.40 12.26
CA ASP A 51 -13.20 -1.04 10.87
C ASP A 51 -11.94 -1.19 10.00
N PRO A 52 -11.62 -2.40 9.53
CA PRO A 52 -10.44 -2.66 8.72
C PRO A 52 -10.48 -1.93 7.37
N ILE A 53 -11.68 -1.73 6.81
CA ILE A 53 -11.85 -1.14 5.48
C ILE A 53 -11.66 0.37 5.54
N GLY A 54 -12.38 1.06 6.41
CA GLY A 54 -12.27 2.52 6.53
C GLY A 54 -10.88 2.94 7.01
N THR A 55 -10.32 2.24 8.00
CA THR A 55 -8.95 2.54 8.46
C THR A 55 -7.89 2.13 7.45
N GLY A 56 -8.07 1.00 6.75
CA GLY A 56 -7.14 0.51 5.73
C GLY A 56 -7.05 1.47 4.54
N LYS A 57 -8.18 2.02 4.09
CA LYS A 57 -8.22 2.98 2.98
C LYS A 57 -7.40 4.24 3.24
N LYS A 58 -7.18 4.64 4.50
CA LYS A 58 -6.41 5.85 4.84
C LYS A 58 -4.94 5.60 5.14
N ASN A 59 -4.49 4.35 5.07
CA ASN A 59 -3.10 3.97 5.32
C ASN A 59 -2.41 3.60 4.00
N LEU A 60 -1.16 4.00 3.86
CA LEU A 60 -0.31 3.63 2.74
C LEU A 60 0.73 2.59 3.20
N LEU A 61 0.91 1.50 2.45
CA LEU A 61 2.01 0.56 2.65
C LEU A 61 2.97 0.65 1.45
N ILE A 62 4.21 1.05 1.71
CA ILE A 62 5.30 1.04 0.73
C ILE A 62 6.10 -0.24 0.96
N THR A 63 6.11 -1.13 -0.04
CA THR A 63 6.81 -2.41 0.01
C THR A 63 7.31 -2.79 -1.37
N ARG A 64 8.37 -3.60 -1.42
CA ARG A 64 8.86 -4.15 -2.69
C ARG A 64 7.91 -5.21 -3.21
N PHE A 65 7.68 -5.18 -4.52
CA PHE A 65 6.91 -6.21 -5.19
C PHE A 65 7.81 -7.41 -5.53
N TYR A 66 7.61 -8.52 -4.82
CA TYR A 66 8.33 -9.78 -5.02
C TYR A 66 7.53 -10.82 -5.84
N GLY A 67 6.36 -10.46 -6.36
CA GLY A 67 5.48 -11.36 -7.09
C GLY A 67 5.85 -11.53 -8.56
N ARG A 68 5.11 -12.40 -9.27
CA ARG A 68 5.15 -12.44 -10.75
C ARG A 68 4.56 -11.13 -11.29
N ARG A 69 5.27 -10.50 -12.23
CA ARG A 69 5.02 -9.12 -12.74
C ARG A 69 3.55 -8.79 -13.03
N LEU A 70 2.78 -9.78 -13.50
CA LEU A 70 1.33 -9.68 -13.71
C LEU A 70 0.69 -11.02 -13.34
N LYS A 71 -0.40 -11.00 -12.55
CA LYS A 71 -1.35 -12.11 -12.57
C LYS A 71 -1.99 -12.12 -13.97
N PRO A 72 -2.23 -13.28 -14.59
CA PRO A 72 -3.00 -13.33 -15.83
C PRO A 72 -4.38 -12.73 -15.55
N CYS A 73 -4.62 -11.52 -16.05
CA CYS A 73 -5.90 -10.87 -15.93
C CYS A 73 -6.73 -11.27 -17.16
N PRO A 74 -7.92 -11.86 -17.00
CA PRO A 74 -8.78 -12.17 -18.14
C PRO A 74 -9.08 -10.92 -18.97
N GLY A 75 -9.04 -9.72 -18.37
CA GLY A 75 -9.16 -8.44 -19.07
C GLY A 75 -7.99 -8.00 -19.94
N THR A 76 -6.82 -8.64 -19.85
CA THR A 76 -5.62 -8.25 -20.63
C THR A 76 -5.49 -8.95 -21.99
N SER A 77 -6.34 -9.94 -22.29
CA SER A 77 -6.26 -10.76 -23.52
C SER A 77 -7.31 -10.41 -24.58
N ARG A 78 -7.67 -9.13 -24.79
CA ARG A 78 -8.81 -8.70 -25.64
C ARG A 78 -10.18 -9.25 -25.22
N HIS A 79 -10.29 -9.85 -24.03
CA HIS A 79 -11.57 -10.28 -23.49
C HIS A 79 -12.11 -9.18 -22.59
N ILE A 80 -13.36 -8.77 -22.83
CA ILE A 80 -14.06 -7.74 -22.05
C ILE A 80 -14.09 -8.20 -20.58
N CYS A 81 -13.45 -7.45 -19.68
CA CYS A 81 -13.32 -7.82 -18.26
C CYS A 81 -14.52 -7.40 -17.40
N CYS A 82 -15.32 -6.48 -17.91
CA CYS A 82 -16.53 -5.98 -17.27
C CYS A 82 -17.47 -5.57 -18.41
N GLY A 83 -18.32 -6.51 -18.82
CA GLY A 83 -19.62 -6.13 -19.40
C GLY A 83 -20.53 -5.71 -18.26
#